data_AF-A0A165R7P4-F1
#
_entry.id   AF-A0A165R7P4-F1
#
_cell.length_a   1.000
_cell.length_b   1.000
_cell.length_c   1.000
_cell.angle_alpha   90.00
_cell.angle_beta   90.00
_cell.angle_gamma   90.00
#
_symmetry.space_group_name_H-M   'P 1'
#
loop_
_entity.id
_entity.type
_entity.pdbx_description
1 polymer ?
#
loop_
_entity_poly.entity_id
_entity_poly.type
_entity_poly.pdbx_seq_one_letter_code
_entity_poly.pdbx_strand_id
1 'polypeptide(L)'
;MKKIALTLSVLGLVSAASIAQAALVNTGDLTASQAKSLVQDKGAIVLATGPGLYDRYVANASYCASHEETQRAYVVTKDSNSSLIGYTCVVENRDN
;
A
#
# COMPACT_ATOMS: atom_id res chain seq x y z
N MET A 1 -26.57 -61.04 18.20
CA MET A 1 -26.37 -60.26 16.96
C MET A 1 -26.11 -58.81 17.36
N LYS A 2 -24.86 -58.36 17.28
CA LYS A 2 -24.41 -57.01 17.70
C LYS A 2 -24.65 -56.03 16.55
N LYS A 3 -25.45 -54.97 16.78
CA LYS A 3 -25.56 -53.83 15.87
C LYS A 3 -24.63 -52.73 16.39
N ILE A 4 -23.42 -52.65 15.82
CA ILE A 4 -22.49 -51.55 16.07
C ILE A 4 -22.78 -50.50 15.01
N ALA A 5 -23.53 -49.45 15.38
CA ALA A 5 -23.71 -48.29 14.53
C ALA A 5 -22.53 -47.33 14.78
N LEU A 6 -21.59 -47.30 13.85
CA LEU A 6 -20.50 -46.33 13.81
C LEU A 6 -21.05 -44.96 13.39
N THR A 7 -21.19 -44.05 14.35
CA THR A 7 -21.42 -42.63 14.09
C THR A 7 -20.10 -41.96 13.74
N LEU A 8 -19.86 -41.70 12.46
CA LEU A 8 -18.77 -40.83 11.99
C LEU A 8 -19.15 -39.37 12.25
N SER A 9 -18.59 -38.76 13.29
CA SER A 9 -18.59 -37.30 13.44
C SER A 9 -17.56 -36.70 12.50
N VAL A 10 -18.03 -36.05 11.43
CA VAL A 10 -17.20 -35.20 10.57
C VAL A 10 -16.99 -33.87 11.28
N LEU A 11 -15.79 -33.69 11.85
CA LEU A 11 -15.36 -32.42 12.44
C LEU A 11 -14.86 -31.51 11.31
N GLY A 12 -15.75 -30.66 10.79
CA GLY A 12 -15.42 -29.67 9.77
C GLY A 12 -14.54 -28.56 10.34
N LEU A 13 -13.27 -28.54 9.96
CA LEU A 13 -12.34 -27.43 10.20
C LEU A 13 -12.77 -26.26 9.31
N VAL A 14 -13.59 -25.35 9.83
CA VAL A 14 -13.81 -24.04 9.20
C VAL A 14 -12.57 -23.20 9.47
N SER A 15 -11.66 -23.16 8.49
CA SER A 15 -10.56 -22.20 8.45
C SER A 15 -11.16 -20.81 8.23
N ALA A 16 -11.35 -20.04 9.30
CA ALA A 16 -11.65 -18.62 9.17
C ALA A 16 -10.42 -17.93 8.55
N ALA A 17 -10.48 -17.64 7.25
CA ALA A 17 -9.49 -16.80 6.61
C ALA A 17 -9.67 -15.37 7.15
N SER A 18 -8.84 -15.00 8.13
CA SER A 18 -8.74 -13.63 8.60
C SER A 18 -8.22 -12.77 7.46
N ILE A 19 -9.12 -12.05 6.78
CA ILE A 19 -8.73 -10.96 5.89
C ILE A 19 -8.22 -9.83 6.78
N ALA A 20 -6.93 -9.82 7.09
CA ALA A 20 -6.31 -8.62 7.63
C ALA A 20 -6.43 -7.56 6.54
N GLN A 21 -7.35 -6.59 6.70
CA GLN A 21 -7.30 -5.40 5.87
C GLN A 21 -5.96 -4.75 6.19
N ALA A 22 -4.99 -4.84 5.29
CA ALA A 22 -3.74 -4.11 5.43
C ALA A 22 -4.13 -2.63 5.53
N ALA A 23 -4.09 -2.08 6.74
CA ALA A 23 -4.44 -0.69 6.95
C ALA A 23 -3.46 0.15 6.13
N LEU A 24 -3.97 0.86 5.12
CA LEU A 24 -3.14 1.76 4.34
C LEU A 24 -2.66 2.88 5.26
N VAL A 25 -1.35 3.06 5.32
CA VAL A 25 -0.73 4.14 6.09
C VAL A 25 -1.11 5.47 5.45
N ASN A 26 -1.68 6.37 6.24
CA ASN A 26 -2.06 7.71 5.79
C ASN A 26 -0.89 8.68 6.00
N THR A 27 -0.53 9.45 4.98
CA THR A 27 0.54 10.45 5.06
C THR A 27 0.25 11.53 6.09
N GLY A 28 -1.03 11.83 6.35
CA GLY A 28 -1.47 12.77 7.38
C GLY A 28 -1.16 12.31 8.81
N ASP A 29 -0.94 11.01 9.04
CA ASP A 29 -0.53 10.47 10.34
C ASP A 29 1.00 10.49 10.56
N LEU A 30 1.77 10.74 9.49
CA LEU A 30 3.23 10.75 9.47
C LEU A 30 3.78 12.18 9.41
N THR A 31 4.94 12.42 10.02
CA THR A 31 5.72 13.61 9.68
C THR A 31 6.29 13.51 8.27
N ALA A 32 6.67 14.64 7.67
CA ALA A 32 7.35 14.69 6.37
C ALA A 32 8.56 13.74 6.30
N SER A 33 9.38 13.72 7.36
CA SER A 33 10.54 12.84 7.45
C SER A 33 10.17 11.35 7.55
N GLN A 34 9.13 11.01 8.30
CA GLN A 34 8.64 9.62 8.41
C GLN A 34 8.08 9.13 7.08
N ALA A 35 7.25 9.93 6.41
CA ALA A 35 6.68 9.57 5.11
C ALA A 35 7.78 9.36 4.06
N LYS A 36 8.75 10.29 3.99
CA LYS A 36 9.89 10.15 3.07
C LYS A 36 10.73 8.90 3.38
N SER A 37 11.05 8.66 4.65
CA SER A 37 11.84 7.48 5.05
C SER A 37 11.10 6.19 4.69
N LEU A 38 9.78 6.14 4.92
CA LEU A 38 8.96 4.99 4.57
C LEU A 38 8.99 4.69 3.06
N VAL A 39 8.91 5.72 2.20
CA VAL A 39 9.04 5.54 0.74
C VAL A 39 10.43 5.03 0.38
N GLN A 40 11.49 5.59 0.98
CA GLN A 40 12.87 5.17 0.73
C GLN A 40 13.13 3.72 1.15
N ASP A 41 12.65 3.32 2.32
CA ASP A 41 12.84 1.97 2.89
C ASP A 41 12.10 0.89 2.09
N LYS A 42 10.93 1.23 1.54
CA LYS A 42 10.12 0.29 0.75
C LYS A 42 10.45 0.30 -0.74
N GLY A 43 11.08 1.37 -1.24
CA GLY A 43 11.35 1.56 -2.65
C GLY A 43 10.12 1.96 -3.46
N ALA A 44 9.02 1.23 -3.30
CA ALA A 44 7.70 1.58 -3.84
C ALA A 44 6.59 1.19 -2.86
N ILE A 45 5.67 2.11 -2.58
CA ILE A 45 4.59 1.91 -1.60
C ILE A 45 3.33 2.68 -2.00
N VAL A 46 2.15 2.11 -1.72
CA VAL A 46 0.87 2.82 -1.81
C VAL A 46 0.57 3.43 -0.44
N LEU A 47 0.34 4.75 -0.42
CA LEU A 47 -0.04 5.48 0.79
C LEU A 47 -1.39 6.18 0.60
N ALA A 48 -2.15 6.33 1.67
CA ALA A 48 -3.34 7.15 1.67
C ALA A 48 -2.98 8.63 1.88
N THR A 49 -3.69 9.53 1.21
CA THR A 49 -3.56 10.99 1.39
C THR A 49 -4.86 11.64 1.87
N GLY A 50 -5.91 10.84 2.04
CA GLY A 50 -7.22 11.24 2.52
C GLY A 50 -8.21 10.07 2.49
N PRO A 51 -9.46 10.28 2.95
CA PRO A 51 -10.49 9.24 2.91
C PRO A 51 -10.74 8.76 1.47
N GLY A 52 -10.42 7.49 1.19
CA GLY A 52 -10.57 6.90 -0.15
C GLY A 52 -9.57 7.39 -1.20
N LEU A 53 -8.57 8.19 -0.82
CA LEU A 53 -7.54 8.71 -1.73
C LEU A 53 -6.21 8.02 -1.47
N TYR A 54 -5.66 7.42 -2.51
CA TYR A 54 -4.46 6.61 -2.47
C TYR A 54 -3.63 6.86 -3.71
N ASP A 55 -2.31 6.86 -3.55
CA ASP A 55 -1.38 6.94 -4.68
C ASP A 55 -0.16 6.07 -4.40
N ARG A 56 0.53 5.66 -5.45
CA ARG A 56 1.77 4.90 -5.39
C ARG A 56 2.96 5.85 -5.47
N TYR A 57 3.77 5.84 -4.41
CA TYR A 57 5.00 6.61 -4.32
C TYR A 57 6.21 5.71 -4.48
N VAL A 58 7.22 6.20 -5.20
CA VAL A 58 8.49 5.51 -5.43
C VAL A 58 9.68 6.33 -4.94
N ALA A 59 10.74 5.64 -4.55
CA ALA A 59 11.96 6.25 -4.04
C ALA A 59 12.80 6.88 -5.17
N ASN A 60 12.78 6.30 -6.37
CA ASN A 60 13.50 6.78 -7.56
C ASN A 60 13.02 6.05 -8.84
N ALA A 61 13.59 6.41 -9.99
CA ALA A 61 13.18 5.93 -11.32
C ALA A 61 13.37 4.43 -11.56
N SER A 62 14.20 3.72 -10.78
CA SER A 62 14.36 2.27 -10.96
C SER A 62 13.11 1.47 -10.59
N TYR A 63 12.14 2.11 -9.91
CA TYR A 63 10.86 1.53 -9.53
C TYR A 63 9.70 1.91 -10.47
N CYS A 64 9.99 2.67 -11.54
CA CYS A 64 9.06 2.97 -12.62
C CYS A 64 9.22 2.00 -13.78
N ALA A 65 8.20 1.90 -14.64
CA ALA A 65 8.33 1.16 -15.88
C ALA A 65 9.35 1.84 -16.83
N SER A 66 9.90 1.09 -17.77
CA SER A 66 10.95 1.59 -18.69
C SER A 66 10.51 2.74 -19.60
N HIS A 67 9.21 3.01 -19.70
CA HIS A 67 8.61 4.07 -20.51
C HIS A 67 8.01 5.20 -19.66
N GLU A 68 8.28 5.18 -18.35
CA GLU A 68 7.82 6.19 -17.39
C GLU A 68 9.00 6.99 -16.87
N GLU A 69 8.72 8.22 -16.45
CA GLU A 69 9.64 9.09 -15.75
C GLU A 69 9.10 9.41 -14.34
N THR A 70 10.00 9.83 -13.45
CA THR A 70 9.61 10.23 -12.09
C THR A 70 9.15 11.69 -12.06
N GLN A 71 7.94 11.92 -11.57
CA GLN A 71 7.46 13.25 -11.18
C GLN A 71 7.56 13.42 -9.66
N ARG A 72 8.01 14.58 -9.18
CA ARG A 72 8.09 14.86 -7.73
C ARG A 72 6.70 14.81 -7.10
N ALA A 73 6.57 14.05 -6.01
CA ALA A 73 5.31 13.86 -5.31
C ALA A 73 5.25 14.67 -4.00
N TYR A 74 4.31 15.61 -3.94
CA TYR A 74 4.06 16.44 -2.76
C TYR A 74 2.73 16.07 -2.12
N VAL A 75 2.72 15.86 -0.80
CA VAL A 75 1.54 15.47 -0.04
C VAL A 75 1.37 16.29 1.23
N VAL A 76 0.18 16.26 1.80
CA VAL A 76 -0.07 16.72 3.18
C VAL A 76 0.44 15.66 4.15
N THR A 77 1.14 16.13 5.18
CA THR A 77 1.71 15.36 6.29
C THR A 77 1.33 16.01 7.62
N LYS A 78 1.54 15.30 8.72
CA LYS A 78 1.18 15.77 10.08
C LYS A 78 1.73 17.17 10.42
N ASP A 79 2.90 17.50 9.90
CA ASP A 79 3.68 18.70 10.22
C ASP A 79 3.83 19.69 9.06
N SER A 80 3.26 19.40 7.88
CA SER A 80 3.37 20.27 6.70
C SER A 80 2.27 19.97 5.67
N ASN A 81 1.76 21.03 5.03
CA ASN A 81 0.73 20.95 3.99
C ASN A 81 1.29 20.65 2.58
N SER A 82 2.61 20.63 2.40
CA SER A 82 3.25 20.31 1.12
C SER A 82 4.66 19.77 1.33
N SER A 83 4.74 18.45 1.47
CA SER A 83 5.97 17.71 1.75
C SER A 83 6.37 16.85 0.57
N LEU A 84 7.60 17.04 0.06
CA LEU A 84 8.19 16.12 -0.92
C LEU A 84 8.57 14.81 -0.22
N ILE A 85 7.87 13.73 -0.54
CA ILE A 85 8.10 12.41 0.09
C ILE A 85 8.73 11.38 -0.86
N GLY A 86 8.81 11.69 -2.16
CA GLY A 86 9.32 10.79 -3.19
C GLY A 86 8.83 11.22 -4.57
N TYR A 87 8.49 10.23 -5.39
CA TYR A 87 8.04 10.44 -6.77
C TYR A 87 6.81 9.61 -7.11
N THR A 88 6.07 10.03 -8.13
CA THR A 88 5.12 9.17 -8.88
C THR A 88 5.74 8.84 -10.24
N CYS A 89 5.32 7.73 -10.84
CA CYS A 89 5.73 7.37 -12.20
C CYS A 89 4.68 7.90 -13.18
N VAL A 90 5.13 8.59 -14.22
CA VAL A 90 4.27 9.18 -15.24
C VAL A 90 4.79 8.86 -16.63
N VAL A 91 3.89 8.64 -17.57
CA VAL A 91 4.27 8.54 -18.99
C VAL A 91 4.46 9.97 -19.52
N GLU A 92 5.61 10.23 -20.13
CA GLU A 92 5.87 11.51 -20.81
C GLU A 92 4.85 11.66 -21.97
N ASN A 93 3.84 12.53 -21.82
CA ASN A 93 2.92 12.87 -22.91
C ASN A 93 3.66 13.79 -23.88
N ARG A 94 4.13 13.25 -25.01
CA ARG A 94 4.90 13.99 -26.03
C ARG A 94 4.07 14.87 -26.98
N ASP A 95 2.86 15.26 -26.58
CA ASP A 95 1.88 15.94 -27.44
C ASP A 95 1.69 17.44 -27.13
N ASN A 96 2.72 18.15 -26.64
CA ASN A 96 2.66 19.62 -26.44
C ASN A 96 3.63 20.39 -27.35
#